data_AF-A0A100XHN3-F1
#
_entry.id   AF-A0A100XHN3-F1
#
_cell.length_a   1.000
_cell.length_b   1.000
_cell.length_c   1.000
_cell.angle_alpha   90.00
_cell.angle_beta   90.00
_cell.angle_gamma   90.00
#
_symmetry.space_group_name_H-M   'P 1'
#
loop_
_entity.id
_entity.type
_entity.pdbx_description
1 polymer ?
#
loop_
_entity_poly.entity_id
_entity_poly.type
_entity_poly.pdbx_seq_one_letter_code
_entity_poly.pdbx_strand_id
1 'polypeptide(L)'
;MPESSAVVRPVPVGSSTYTARSRLQAAGLAEAIRLFEQAAGAVALPRPPQPIVIADYGAATGHNSLRPICAAIDVLRSRTSADHSVLVTHTDVPKNDFSALFDTLSNDPDSYLAHDPATFTSAVGRSFFDQILPSNSVNLGWSAWAIQFLSRVPEPVPDHLVAAGSSDDRVRTAYARQAARDWQDFLAFRGRELAPHGRLLVMTMALHDSGEFGHRPLLAALRDTLAELRDDGVLTDDQWRRMVLPIVGRSAADFVAPFAPSGRYERLEVEHLEVFDAQDRYYAQYRVDGDAAAFGAQWGAFCRAAVLPALLATAPADPALVGDRLEAGVAARMAADPQESQLPMAQLVLVKRPHPTG
;
A
#
# COMPACT_ATOMS: atom_id res chain seq x y z
N MET A 1 29.24 5.45 3.39
CA MET A 1 28.17 6.39 3.78
C MET A 1 28.33 7.66 2.96
N PRO A 2 27.43 7.90 2.01
CA PRO A 2 26.84 9.21 1.87
C PRO A 2 25.34 9.10 2.12
N GLU A 3 24.91 9.71 3.22
CA GLU A 3 23.56 10.26 3.34
C GLU A 3 23.47 11.47 2.41
N SER A 4 22.43 11.55 1.56
CA SER A 4 22.02 12.80 0.93
C SER A 4 20.65 12.64 0.25
N SER A 5 19.64 13.12 0.98
CA SER A 5 18.74 14.17 0.52
C SER A 5 18.05 14.00 -0.85
N ALA A 6 16.77 13.65 -0.78
CA ALA A 6 15.79 14.01 -1.80
C ALA A 6 14.59 14.55 -1.02
N VAL A 7 14.60 15.88 -0.90
CA VAL A 7 13.61 16.73 -0.26
C VAL A 7 12.35 16.69 -1.12
N VAL A 8 11.21 16.32 -0.55
CA VAL A 8 9.90 16.60 -1.14
C VAL A 8 9.53 18.02 -0.72
N ARG A 9 9.41 18.92 -1.69
CA ARG A 9 8.86 20.27 -1.47
C ARG A 9 7.33 20.21 -1.49
N PRO A 10 6.65 21.09 -0.75
CA PRO A 10 5.20 21.04 -0.60
C PRO A 10 4.50 21.29 -1.93
N VAL A 11 3.47 20.50 -2.22
CA VAL A 11 2.43 20.92 -3.16
C VAL A 11 1.55 21.92 -2.39
N PRO A 12 1.14 23.06 -2.99
CA PRO A 12 0.36 24.09 -2.31
C PRO A 12 -0.92 23.55 -1.70
N VAL A 13 -1.35 24.18 -0.60
CA VAL A 13 -2.65 23.98 0.05
C VAL A 13 -3.75 24.10 -1.01
N GLY A 14 -4.44 22.99 -1.32
CA GLY A 14 -5.49 22.90 -2.36
C GLY A 14 -5.26 21.90 -3.50
N SER A 15 -4.23 21.04 -3.45
CA SER A 15 -4.01 20.02 -4.49
C SER A 15 -5.12 18.96 -4.56
N SER A 16 -5.89 18.99 -5.65
CA SER A 16 -7.00 18.11 -6.03
C SER A 16 -6.57 16.73 -6.58
N THR A 17 -5.31 16.32 -6.45
CA THR A 17 -4.77 15.15 -7.15
C THR A 17 -5.06 13.81 -6.45
N TYR A 18 -5.40 13.83 -5.16
CA TYR A 18 -5.83 12.66 -4.41
C TYR A 18 -7.31 12.77 -4.02
N THR A 19 -8.19 12.55 -5.01
CA THR A 19 -9.65 12.60 -4.80
C THR A 19 -10.25 11.19 -4.82
N ALA A 20 -11.47 11.03 -4.33
CA ALA A 20 -12.23 9.79 -4.46
C ALA A 20 -12.32 9.25 -5.91
N ARG A 21 -12.10 10.10 -6.92
CA ARG A 21 -12.09 9.75 -8.35
C ARG A 21 -10.80 9.07 -8.83
N SER A 22 -9.69 9.15 -8.09
CA SER A 22 -8.41 8.48 -8.45
C SER A 22 -8.22 7.11 -7.79
N ARG A 23 -9.26 6.58 -7.13
CA ARG A 23 -9.18 5.36 -6.29
C ARG A 23 -9.47 4.05 -7.06
N LEU A 24 -8.47 3.54 -7.79
CA LEU A 24 -8.42 2.11 -8.16
C LEU A 24 -8.36 1.22 -6.90
N GLN A 25 -7.75 1.74 -5.83
CA GLN A 25 -7.52 1.11 -4.52
C GLN A 25 -8.79 0.64 -3.79
N ALA A 26 -9.98 0.99 -4.29
CA ALA A 26 -11.26 0.55 -3.74
C ALA A 26 -11.69 -0.86 -4.21
N ALA A 27 -11.07 -1.42 -5.26
CA ALA A 27 -11.30 -2.80 -5.67
C ALA A 27 -10.69 -3.77 -4.63
N GLY A 28 -11.45 -4.77 -4.20
CA GLY A 28 -11.09 -5.65 -3.08
C GLY A 28 -11.25 -5.03 -1.68
N LEU A 29 -11.22 -3.70 -1.55
CA LEU A 29 -11.28 -2.99 -0.27
C LEU A 29 -12.51 -3.34 0.58
N ALA A 30 -13.68 -3.57 -0.04
CA ALA A 30 -14.90 -3.92 0.69
C ALA A 30 -14.74 -5.23 1.48
N GLU A 31 -14.12 -6.24 0.87
CA GLU A 31 -13.86 -7.53 1.52
C GLU A 31 -12.77 -7.41 2.58
N ALA A 32 -11.71 -6.63 2.31
CA ALA A 32 -10.70 -6.33 3.31
C ALA A 32 -11.30 -5.63 4.53
N ILE A 33 -12.21 -4.67 4.36
CA ILE A 33 -12.91 -4.02 5.47
C ILE A 33 -13.73 -5.05 6.25
N ARG A 34 -14.47 -5.92 5.56
CA ARG A 34 -15.28 -6.98 6.19
C ARG A 34 -14.41 -7.93 7.04
N LEU A 35 -13.26 -8.34 6.53
CA LEU A 35 -12.29 -9.16 7.26
C LEU A 35 -11.69 -8.38 8.44
N PHE A 36 -11.48 -7.08 8.30
CA PHE A 36 -10.97 -6.22 9.36
C PHE A 36 -11.97 -6.03 10.51
N GLU A 37 -13.26 -5.86 10.19
CA GLU A 37 -14.36 -5.85 11.16
C GLU A 37 -14.43 -7.18 11.94
N GLN A 38 -14.30 -8.31 11.25
CA GLN A 38 -14.24 -9.63 11.90
C GLN A 38 -13.05 -9.75 12.84
N ALA A 39 -11.87 -9.28 12.41
CA ALA A 39 -10.69 -9.22 13.26
C ALA A 39 -10.94 -8.31 14.49
N ALA A 40 -11.52 -7.13 14.30
CA ALA A 40 -11.90 -6.22 15.38
C ALA A 40 -12.90 -6.85 16.37
N GLY A 41 -13.79 -7.74 15.91
CA GLY A 41 -14.70 -8.51 16.75
C GLY A 41 -14.02 -9.61 17.56
N ALA A 42 -12.89 -10.14 17.08
CA ALA A 42 -12.20 -11.30 17.66
C ALA A 42 -10.96 -10.96 18.53
N VAL A 43 -10.35 -9.78 18.37
CA VAL A 43 -9.15 -9.40 19.13
C VAL A 43 -9.41 -9.31 20.64
N ALA A 44 -8.40 -9.65 21.43
CA ALA A 44 -8.39 -9.39 22.87
C ALA A 44 -8.17 -7.89 23.13
N LEU A 45 -9.02 -7.32 23.99
CA LEU A 45 -8.97 -5.90 24.33
C LEU A 45 -8.30 -5.70 25.69
N PRO A 46 -7.45 -4.68 25.83
CA PRO A 46 -6.85 -4.34 27.12
C PRO A 46 -7.93 -3.78 28.05
N ARG A 47 -7.64 -3.74 29.35
CA ARG A 47 -8.55 -3.10 30.32
C ARG A 47 -8.19 -1.61 30.46
N PRO A 48 -9.17 -0.71 30.63
CA PRO A 48 -8.88 0.66 31.03
C PRO A 48 -7.94 0.71 32.25
N PRO A 49 -6.99 1.67 32.33
CA PRO A 49 -6.85 2.86 31.47
C PRO A 49 -6.00 2.64 30.20
N GLN A 50 -5.64 1.39 29.85
CA GLN A 50 -4.85 1.12 28.67
C GLN A 50 -5.71 1.30 27.40
N PRO A 51 -5.24 2.07 26.39
CA PRO A 51 -6.00 2.27 25.17
C PRO A 51 -6.00 1.00 24.31
N ILE A 52 -7.06 0.82 23.52
CA ILE A 52 -7.07 -0.14 22.41
C ILE A 52 -6.24 0.47 21.29
N VAL A 53 -5.18 -0.21 20.84
CA VAL A 53 -4.29 0.33 19.80
C VAL A 53 -4.59 -0.30 18.46
N ILE A 54 -4.88 0.57 17.48
CA ILE A 54 -4.96 0.24 16.06
C ILE A 54 -3.70 0.78 15.38
N ALA A 55 -2.94 -0.05 14.68
CA ALA A 55 -1.79 0.38 13.89
C ALA A 55 -2.12 0.34 12.39
N ASP A 56 -1.83 1.43 11.68
CA ASP A 56 -1.96 1.54 10.23
C ASP A 56 -0.56 1.59 9.59
N TYR A 57 -0.20 0.54 8.85
CA TYR A 57 1.12 0.35 8.26
C TYR A 57 1.12 0.73 6.78
N GLY A 58 1.66 1.93 6.48
CA GLY A 58 1.68 2.54 5.16
C GLY A 58 0.50 3.50 4.95
N ALA A 59 0.35 4.47 5.85
CA ALA A 59 -0.83 5.33 5.90
C ALA A 59 -0.89 6.39 4.77
N ALA A 60 0.26 6.79 4.20
CA ALA A 60 0.38 7.91 3.29
C ALA A 60 -0.33 9.17 3.82
N THR A 61 -1.35 9.67 3.10
CA THR A 61 -2.17 10.83 3.50
C THR A 61 -3.38 10.45 4.37
N GLY A 62 -3.61 9.18 4.66
CA GLY A 62 -4.67 8.70 5.55
C GLY A 62 -6.07 8.54 4.94
N HIS A 63 -6.36 9.10 3.75
CA HIS A 63 -7.73 9.05 3.22
C HIS A 63 -8.24 7.60 3.00
N ASN A 64 -7.37 6.68 2.57
CA ASN A 64 -7.74 5.28 2.40
C ASN A 64 -7.83 4.51 3.71
N SER A 65 -7.33 5.08 4.80
CA SER A 65 -7.35 4.49 6.14
C SER A 65 -8.63 4.86 6.90
N LEU A 66 -9.29 5.98 6.55
CA LEU A 66 -10.49 6.46 7.26
C LEU A 66 -11.56 5.38 7.36
N ARG A 67 -12.04 4.89 6.20
CA ARG A 67 -13.12 3.90 6.14
C ARG A 67 -12.84 2.59 6.89
N PRO A 68 -11.72 1.87 6.65
CA PRO A 68 -11.44 0.63 7.39
C PRO A 68 -11.26 0.87 8.90
N ILE A 69 -10.66 1.98 9.30
CA ILE A 69 -10.44 2.28 10.72
C ILE A 69 -11.76 2.65 11.41
N CYS A 70 -12.62 3.47 10.80
CA CYS A 70 -13.97 3.74 11.31
C CYS A 70 -14.76 2.45 11.51
N ALA A 71 -14.76 1.56 10.50
CA ALA A 71 -15.46 0.28 10.59
C ALA A 71 -14.95 -0.59 11.75
N ALA A 72 -13.63 -0.63 11.99
CA ALA A 72 -13.08 -1.33 13.14
C ALA A 72 -13.47 -0.67 14.47
N ILE A 73 -13.45 0.66 14.55
CA ILE A 73 -13.84 1.41 15.76
C ILE A 73 -15.31 1.12 16.10
N ASP A 74 -16.22 1.13 15.13
CA ASP A 74 -17.64 0.82 15.34
C ASP A 74 -17.82 -0.57 15.98
N VAL A 75 -17.10 -1.57 15.48
CA VAL A 75 -17.10 -2.92 16.06
C VAL A 75 -16.52 -2.92 17.47
N LEU A 76 -15.41 -2.22 17.71
CA LEU A 76 -14.81 -2.12 19.04
C LEU A 76 -15.76 -1.45 20.04
N ARG A 77 -16.50 -0.42 19.63
CA ARG A 77 -17.50 0.28 20.45
C ARG A 77 -18.70 -0.57 20.81
N SER A 78 -19.04 -1.57 20.00
CA SER A 78 -20.04 -2.57 20.41
C SER A 78 -19.58 -3.48 21.56
N ARG A 79 -18.26 -3.50 21.84
CA ARG A 79 -17.61 -4.39 22.82
C ARG A 79 -17.06 -3.65 24.04
N THR A 80 -16.98 -2.32 24.00
CA THR A 80 -16.41 -1.48 25.06
C THR A 80 -17.32 -0.33 25.43
N SER A 81 -17.04 0.33 26.56
CA SER A 81 -17.69 1.60 26.87
C SER A 81 -17.26 2.69 25.89
N ALA A 82 -18.10 3.72 25.75
CA ALA A 82 -17.85 4.85 24.85
C ALA A 82 -16.66 5.73 25.27
N ASP A 83 -16.22 5.63 26.53
CA ASP A 83 -15.08 6.37 27.09
C ASP A 83 -13.75 5.59 27.05
N HIS A 84 -13.76 4.31 26.65
CA HIS A 84 -12.52 3.53 26.55
C HIS A 84 -11.69 4.05 25.38
N SER A 85 -10.53 4.64 25.68
CA SER A 85 -9.68 5.25 24.67
C SER A 85 -9.25 4.27 23.56
N VAL A 86 -9.39 4.69 22.32
CA VAL A 86 -8.78 4.05 21.15
C VAL A 86 -7.62 4.94 20.68
N LEU A 87 -6.46 4.35 20.41
CA LEU A 87 -5.32 5.04 19.81
C LEU A 87 -5.07 4.46 18.43
N VAL A 88 -5.25 5.29 17.40
CA VAL A 88 -4.85 4.98 16.03
C VAL A 88 -3.44 5.50 15.81
N THR A 89 -2.51 4.62 15.45
CA THR A 89 -1.13 4.97 15.15
C THR A 89 -0.86 4.74 13.67
N HIS A 90 -0.80 5.83 12.90
CA HIS A 90 -0.44 5.79 11.49
C HIS A 90 1.06 5.75 11.31
N THR A 91 1.55 4.85 10.46
CA THR A 91 2.97 4.66 10.25
C THR A 91 3.30 4.75 8.77
N ASP A 92 4.42 5.38 8.47
CA ASP A 92 4.94 5.50 7.11
C ASP A 92 6.46 5.79 7.17
N VAL A 93 7.12 5.90 6.02
CA VAL A 93 8.53 6.28 5.94
C VAL A 93 8.76 7.70 6.47
N PRO A 94 9.98 8.05 6.94
CA PRO A 94 10.27 9.38 7.47
C PRO A 94 9.94 10.54 6.53
N LYS A 95 9.95 10.29 5.22
CA LYS A 95 9.72 11.30 4.18
C LYS A 95 8.25 11.46 3.79
N ASN A 96 7.33 10.71 4.40
CA ASN A 96 5.90 10.89 4.16
C ASN A 96 5.44 12.29 4.58
N ASP A 97 4.42 12.82 3.92
CA ASP A 97 3.80 14.08 4.29
C ASP A 97 2.80 13.87 5.44
N PHE A 98 3.34 13.83 6.67
CA PHE A 98 2.52 13.70 7.87
C PHE A 98 1.66 14.94 8.14
N SER A 99 1.99 16.11 7.59
CA SER A 99 1.12 17.29 7.67
C SER A 99 -0.16 17.05 6.86
N ALA A 100 -0.06 16.55 5.64
CA ALA A 100 -1.22 16.17 4.84
C ALA A 100 -2.07 15.07 5.52
N LEU A 101 -1.43 14.11 6.20
CA LEU A 101 -2.14 13.11 7.02
C LEU A 101 -2.95 13.79 8.14
N PHE A 102 -2.34 14.66 8.94
CA PHE A 102 -3.04 15.32 10.04
C PHE A 102 -4.11 16.30 9.55
N ASP A 103 -3.90 16.96 8.41
CA ASP A 103 -4.92 17.79 7.77
C ASP A 103 -6.13 16.96 7.33
N THR A 104 -5.90 15.78 6.75
CA THR A 104 -6.97 14.83 6.39
C THR A 104 -7.75 14.41 7.63
N LEU A 105 -7.06 13.96 8.68
CA LEU A 105 -7.69 13.52 9.92
C LEU A 105 -8.48 14.63 10.63
N SER A 106 -8.04 15.89 10.50
CA SER A 106 -8.67 17.03 11.18
C SER A 106 -9.86 17.60 10.41
N ASN A 107 -9.85 17.51 9.07
CA ASN A 107 -10.79 18.25 8.22
C ASN A 107 -11.71 17.37 7.38
N ASP A 108 -11.36 16.10 7.14
CA ASP A 108 -12.22 15.19 6.37
C ASP A 108 -13.43 14.77 7.22
N PRO A 109 -14.68 14.98 6.73
CA PRO A 109 -15.89 14.62 7.48
C PRO A 109 -16.02 13.11 7.73
N ASP A 110 -15.33 12.25 6.97
CA ASP A 110 -15.31 10.80 7.16
C ASP A 110 -14.27 10.36 8.21
N SER A 111 -13.54 11.30 8.80
CA SER A 111 -12.53 11.02 9.81
C SER A 111 -13.14 10.43 11.09
N TYR A 112 -12.54 9.38 11.62
CA TYR A 112 -12.93 8.80 12.91
C TYR A 112 -12.84 9.81 14.06
N LEU A 113 -12.02 10.87 13.96
CA LEU A 113 -11.95 11.93 14.95
C LEU A 113 -13.21 12.81 14.98
N ALA A 114 -13.96 12.87 13.88
CA ALA A 114 -15.24 13.57 13.81
C ALA A 114 -16.40 12.75 14.41
N HIS A 115 -16.23 11.43 14.51
CA HIS A 115 -17.30 10.49 14.87
C HIS A 115 -17.14 9.86 16.25
N ASP A 116 -15.91 9.71 16.75
CA ASP A 116 -15.63 9.07 18.05
C ASP A 116 -14.74 9.96 18.94
N PRO A 117 -15.30 10.63 19.98
CA PRO A 117 -14.57 11.58 20.81
C PRO A 117 -13.53 10.94 21.74
N ALA A 118 -13.57 9.61 21.90
CA ALA A 118 -12.61 8.85 22.70
C ALA A 118 -11.53 8.17 21.83
N THR A 119 -11.45 8.52 20.54
CA THR A 119 -10.40 8.07 19.63
C THR A 119 -9.35 9.16 19.46
N PHE A 120 -8.09 8.74 19.57
CA PHE A 120 -6.90 9.57 19.44
C PHE A 120 -6.06 9.12 18.24
N THR A 121 -5.24 10.01 17.72
CA THR A 121 -4.32 9.72 16.62
C THR A 121 -2.87 10.02 17.00
N SER A 122 -1.94 9.29 16.40
CA SER A 122 -0.51 9.54 16.43
C SER A 122 0.14 9.08 15.12
N ALA A 123 1.38 9.51 14.88
CA ALA A 123 2.13 9.13 13.69
C ALA A 123 3.54 8.62 14.03
N VAL A 124 4.04 7.65 13.26
CA VAL A 124 5.41 7.13 13.34
C VAL A 124 6.06 7.16 11.96
N GLY A 125 7.03 8.07 11.78
CA GLY A 125 7.86 8.19 10.57
C GLY A 125 9.07 7.27 10.57
N ARG A 126 8.86 5.95 10.55
CA ARG A 126 9.92 4.93 10.53
C ARG A 126 9.50 3.77 9.62
N SER A 127 10.47 3.18 8.92
CA SER A 127 10.23 2.02 8.07
C SER A 127 9.57 0.88 8.85
N PHE A 128 8.46 0.38 8.36
CA PHE A 128 7.78 -0.79 8.92
C PHE A 128 8.53 -2.10 8.63
N PHE A 129 9.67 -2.06 7.92
CA PHE A 129 10.63 -3.18 7.90
C PHE A 129 11.51 -3.24 9.16
N ASP A 130 11.29 -2.38 10.16
CA ASP A 130 11.86 -2.44 11.50
C ASP A 130 10.75 -2.58 12.56
N GLN A 131 11.13 -2.83 13.82
CA GLN A 131 10.22 -2.64 14.95
C GLN A 131 10.03 -1.15 15.23
N ILE A 132 8.80 -0.69 15.09
CA ILE A 132 8.42 0.72 15.18
C ILE A 132 7.44 1.02 16.32
N LEU A 133 6.76 0.00 16.85
CA LEU A 133 5.89 0.10 18.02
C LEU A 133 6.40 -0.77 19.20
N PRO A 134 6.04 -0.43 20.44
CA PRO A 134 6.37 -1.25 21.61
C PRO A 134 5.88 -2.70 21.47
N SER A 135 6.57 -3.63 22.13
CA SER A 135 6.18 -5.04 22.06
C SER A 135 4.85 -5.28 22.78
N ASN A 136 3.97 -6.08 22.17
CA ASN A 136 2.65 -6.44 22.69
C ASN A 136 1.70 -5.25 22.93
N SER A 137 1.86 -4.14 22.20
CA SER A 137 1.00 -2.96 22.35
C SER A 137 -0.12 -2.86 21.32
N VAL A 138 -0.03 -3.53 20.17
CA VAL A 138 -1.00 -3.37 19.05
C VAL A 138 -2.09 -4.42 19.12
N ASN A 139 -3.36 -4.03 19.27
CA ASN A 139 -4.47 -5.00 19.29
C ASN A 139 -4.88 -5.39 17.88
N LEU A 140 -4.93 -4.41 16.98
CA LEU A 140 -5.41 -4.58 15.63
C LEU A 140 -4.49 -3.82 14.66
N GLY A 141 -4.05 -4.49 13.60
CA GLY A 141 -3.17 -3.93 12.58
C GLY A 141 -3.84 -3.91 11.21
N TRP A 142 -3.67 -2.83 10.47
CA TRP A 142 -4.11 -2.67 9.08
C TRP A 142 -2.91 -2.33 8.22
N SER A 143 -2.79 -2.95 7.04
CA SER A 143 -1.84 -2.54 6.02
C SER A 143 -2.46 -2.76 4.67
N ALA A 144 -2.62 -1.71 3.87
CA ALA A 144 -3.19 -1.80 2.54
C ALA A 144 -2.30 -1.10 1.53
N TRP A 145 -1.98 -1.77 0.43
CA TRP A 145 -1.16 -1.20 -0.66
C TRP A 145 0.21 -0.68 -0.20
N ALA A 146 0.81 -1.29 0.82
CA ALA A 146 2.12 -0.88 1.34
C ALA A 146 3.22 -1.95 1.15
N ILE A 147 2.95 -3.20 1.54
CA ILE A 147 4.01 -4.23 1.64
C ILE A 147 4.55 -4.77 0.31
N GLN A 148 3.96 -4.37 -0.83
CA GLN A 148 4.52 -4.66 -2.15
C GLN A 148 5.78 -3.83 -2.43
N PHE A 149 5.91 -2.67 -1.80
CA PHE A 149 7.11 -1.85 -1.90
C PHE A 149 8.26 -2.50 -1.14
N LEU A 150 9.41 -2.62 -1.81
CA LEU A 150 10.61 -3.18 -1.23
C LEU A 150 11.30 -2.17 -0.31
N SER A 151 12.03 -2.69 0.69
CA SER A 151 12.86 -1.87 1.59
C SER A 151 14.00 -1.15 0.85
N ARG A 152 14.42 -1.67 -0.30
CA ARG A 152 15.43 -1.07 -1.19
C ARG A 152 15.32 -1.65 -2.61
N VAL A 153 15.88 -0.93 -3.57
CA VAL A 153 16.13 -1.43 -4.94
C VAL A 153 17.33 -2.39 -4.90
N PRO A 154 17.16 -3.69 -5.24
CA PRO A 154 18.27 -4.65 -5.22
C PRO A 154 19.25 -4.44 -6.38
N GLU A 155 18.72 -4.24 -7.58
CA GLU A 155 19.47 -4.06 -8.83
C GLU A 155 18.71 -3.10 -9.77
N PRO A 156 19.39 -2.42 -10.71
CA PRO A 156 18.71 -1.67 -11.77
C PRO A 156 17.87 -2.58 -12.68
N VAL A 157 16.83 -2.04 -13.30
CA VAL A 157 15.97 -2.75 -14.26
C VAL A 157 15.99 -2.00 -15.60
N PRO A 158 17.04 -2.15 -16.42
CA PRO A 158 17.25 -1.25 -17.57
C PRO A 158 16.28 -1.49 -18.73
N ASP A 159 15.61 -2.65 -18.77
CA ASP A 159 14.72 -3.07 -19.85
C ASP A 159 13.22 -2.90 -19.52
N HIS A 160 12.87 -2.66 -18.25
CA HIS A 160 11.50 -2.59 -17.77
C HIS A 160 11.33 -1.65 -16.56
N LEU A 161 10.09 -1.27 -16.21
CA LEU A 161 9.81 -0.46 -15.00
C LEU A 161 9.60 -1.28 -13.73
N VAL A 162 9.39 -2.58 -13.87
CA VAL A 162 9.14 -3.52 -12.78
C VAL A 162 9.94 -4.79 -13.05
N ALA A 163 10.54 -5.36 -12.01
CA ALA A 163 11.39 -6.54 -12.17
C ALA A 163 10.63 -7.72 -12.78
N ALA A 164 9.33 -7.89 -12.47
CA ALA A 164 8.51 -8.97 -13.03
C ALA A 164 8.46 -8.96 -14.57
N GLY A 165 8.57 -7.78 -15.21
CA GLY A 165 8.60 -7.64 -16.67
C GLY A 165 10.00 -7.65 -17.28
N SER A 166 11.06 -7.77 -16.47
CA SER A 166 12.44 -7.82 -16.98
C SER A 166 12.71 -9.16 -17.66
N SER A 167 13.42 -9.12 -18.78
CA SER A 167 13.94 -10.29 -19.48
C SER A 167 15.12 -10.94 -18.76
N ASP A 168 15.77 -10.26 -17.83
CA ASP A 168 16.91 -10.79 -17.07
C ASP A 168 16.48 -11.56 -15.81
N ASP A 169 16.66 -12.88 -15.83
CA ASP A 169 16.38 -13.80 -14.72
C ASP A 169 17.11 -13.41 -13.42
N ARG A 170 18.30 -12.80 -13.52
CA ARG A 170 19.08 -12.35 -12.35
C ARG A 170 18.35 -11.21 -11.64
N VAL A 171 17.85 -10.23 -12.39
CA VAL A 171 17.04 -9.13 -11.89
C VAL A 171 15.78 -9.67 -11.20
N ARG A 172 15.04 -10.55 -11.87
CA ARG A 172 13.82 -11.17 -11.28
C ARG A 172 14.13 -11.91 -9.97
N THR A 173 15.21 -12.68 -9.96
CA THR A 173 15.66 -13.42 -8.76
C THR A 173 16.10 -12.51 -7.62
N ALA A 174 16.83 -11.43 -7.92
CA ALA A 174 17.29 -10.47 -6.90
C ALA A 174 16.11 -9.77 -6.21
N TYR A 175 15.10 -9.37 -6.99
CA TYR A 175 13.87 -8.78 -6.47
C TYR A 175 13.04 -9.77 -5.65
N ALA A 176 12.88 -11.01 -6.11
CA ALA A 176 12.21 -12.06 -5.34
C ALA A 176 12.88 -12.32 -3.98
N ARG A 177 14.22 -12.38 -3.95
CA ARG A 177 14.99 -12.55 -2.69
C ARG A 177 14.80 -11.37 -1.74
N GLN A 178 14.81 -10.14 -2.25
CA GLN A 178 14.56 -8.95 -1.43
C GLN A 178 13.12 -8.97 -0.88
N ALA A 179 12.13 -9.29 -1.71
CA ALA A 179 10.72 -9.39 -1.29
C ALA A 179 10.49 -10.45 -0.21
N ALA A 180 11.16 -11.60 -0.31
CA ALA A 180 11.09 -12.67 0.68
C ALA A 180 11.69 -12.22 2.03
N ARG A 181 12.85 -11.55 2.00
CA ARG A 181 13.47 -11.01 3.20
C ARG A 181 12.62 -9.92 3.84
N ASP A 182 12.11 -8.98 3.05
CA ASP A 182 11.25 -7.89 3.50
C ASP A 182 9.95 -8.42 4.13
N TRP A 183 9.39 -9.52 3.59
CA TRP A 183 8.21 -10.17 4.18
C TRP A 183 8.51 -10.82 5.53
N GLN A 184 9.66 -11.51 5.66
CA GLN A 184 10.11 -12.07 6.93
C GLN A 184 10.35 -10.99 7.97
N ASP A 185 11.07 -9.92 7.60
CA ASP A 185 11.35 -8.78 8.48
C ASP A 185 10.03 -8.13 8.95
N PHE A 186 9.09 -7.89 8.03
CA PHE A 186 7.77 -7.38 8.37
C PHE A 186 7.05 -8.28 9.38
N LEU A 187 6.91 -9.58 9.07
CA LEU A 187 6.23 -10.53 9.96
C LEU A 187 6.88 -10.59 11.34
N ALA A 188 8.22 -10.61 11.41
CA ALA A 188 8.95 -10.68 12.67
C ALA A 188 8.65 -9.48 13.56
N PHE A 189 8.69 -8.26 13.00
CA PHE A 189 8.44 -7.06 13.79
C PHE A 189 6.97 -6.89 14.15
N ARG A 190 6.02 -7.20 13.24
CA ARG A 190 4.59 -7.22 13.58
C ARG A 190 4.27 -8.27 14.64
N GLY A 191 4.89 -9.44 14.58
CA GLY A 191 4.77 -10.49 15.61
C GLY A 191 5.29 -10.08 16.98
N ARG A 192 6.22 -9.12 17.06
CA ARG A 192 6.67 -8.51 18.32
C ARG A 192 5.69 -7.44 18.82
N GLU A 193 5.21 -6.59 17.93
CA GLU A 193 4.32 -5.45 18.23
C GLU A 193 2.90 -5.86 18.63
N LEU A 194 2.30 -6.83 17.94
CA LEU A 194 0.93 -7.28 18.23
C LEU A 194 0.80 -7.77 19.67
N ALA A 195 -0.30 -7.45 20.35
CA ALA A 195 -0.67 -8.07 21.61
C ALA A 195 -0.97 -9.57 21.41
N PRO A 196 -0.89 -10.42 22.46
CA PRO A 196 -1.43 -11.78 22.36
C PRO A 196 -2.88 -11.77 21.87
N HIS A 197 -3.19 -12.63 20.89
CA HIS A 197 -4.47 -12.65 20.17
C HIS A 197 -4.76 -11.40 19.33
N GLY A 198 -3.78 -10.52 19.13
CA GLY A 198 -3.86 -9.44 18.17
C GLY A 198 -3.97 -9.97 16.75
N ARG A 199 -4.61 -9.18 15.88
CA ARG A 199 -4.79 -9.49 14.45
C ARG A 199 -4.17 -8.42 13.59
N LEU A 200 -3.68 -8.81 12.43
CA LEU A 200 -3.19 -7.92 11.39
C LEU A 200 -3.82 -8.30 10.06
N LEU A 201 -4.52 -7.36 9.43
CA LEU A 201 -4.94 -7.50 8.05
C LEU A 201 -3.92 -6.87 7.12
N VAL A 202 -3.56 -7.61 6.07
CA VAL A 202 -2.72 -7.14 4.98
C VAL A 202 -3.46 -7.27 3.67
N MET A 203 -3.58 -6.18 2.92
CA MET A 203 -4.06 -6.16 1.53
C MET A 203 -2.94 -5.63 0.63
N THR A 204 -2.53 -6.38 -0.39
CA THR A 204 -1.39 -6.01 -1.23
C THR A 204 -1.47 -6.60 -2.63
N MET A 205 -0.52 -6.25 -3.51
CA MET A 205 -0.39 -6.83 -4.84
C MET A 205 0.04 -8.30 -4.76
N ALA A 206 -0.54 -9.13 -5.61
CA ALA A 206 -0.21 -10.54 -5.73
C ALA A 206 0.36 -10.88 -7.12
N LEU A 207 0.69 -12.14 -7.31
CA LEU A 207 0.80 -12.75 -8.64
C LEU A 207 -0.46 -13.57 -8.89
N HIS A 208 -0.99 -13.51 -10.11
CA HIS A 208 -2.02 -14.43 -10.55
C HIS A 208 -1.48 -15.87 -10.54
N ASP A 209 -2.36 -16.89 -10.52
CA ASP A 209 -1.97 -18.30 -10.51
C ASP A 209 -1.07 -18.72 -11.68
N SER A 210 -1.15 -17.99 -12.80
CA SER A 210 -0.26 -18.17 -13.95
C SER A 210 1.15 -17.58 -13.77
N GLY A 211 1.43 -16.94 -12.63
CA GLY A 211 2.66 -16.18 -12.36
C GLY A 211 2.66 -14.76 -12.91
N GLU A 212 1.54 -14.28 -13.47
CA GLU A 212 1.44 -12.94 -14.04
C GLU A 212 1.36 -11.86 -12.96
N PHE A 213 2.09 -10.76 -13.17
CA PHE A 213 2.07 -9.59 -12.30
C PHE A 213 0.83 -8.70 -12.53
N GLY A 214 0.19 -8.81 -13.69
CA GLY A 214 -0.92 -7.94 -14.08
C GLY A 214 -0.49 -6.56 -14.58
N HIS A 215 -1.44 -5.63 -14.66
CA HIS A 215 -1.24 -4.22 -15.07
C HIS A 215 -0.58 -4.02 -16.45
N ARG A 216 -0.64 -5.01 -17.35
CA ARG A 216 0.08 -4.98 -18.64
C ARG A 216 -0.22 -3.73 -19.48
N PRO A 217 -1.49 -3.32 -19.73
CA PRO A 217 -1.78 -2.12 -20.52
C PRO A 217 -1.18 -0.86 -19.89
N LEU A 218 -1.32 -0.71 -18.57
CA LEU A 218 -0.78 0.43 -17.83
C LEU A 218 0.75 0.49 -17.88
N LEU A 219 1.44 -0.64 -17.68
CA LEU A 219 2.90 -0.70 -17.69
C LEU A 219 3.46 -0.42 -19.08
N ALA A 220 2.79 -0.87 -20.14
CA ALA A 220 3.13 -0.51 -21.51
C ALA A 220 2.96 1.00 -21.74
N ALA A 221 1.80 1.56 -21.36
CA ALA A 221 1.53 2.99 -21.50
C ALA A 221 2.52 3.88 -20.73
N LEU A 222 2.90 3.46 -19.52
CA LEU A 222 3.92 4.13 -18.70
C LEU A 222 5.30 4.10 -19.37
N ARG A 223 5.75 2.93 -19.86
CA ARG A 223 7.05 2.78 -20.54
C ARG A 223 7.12 3.65 -21.78
N ASP A 224 6.08 3.61 -22.62
CA ASP A 224 6.07 4.36 -23.87
C ASP A 224 6.01 5.87 -23.61
N THR A 225 5.23 6.31 -22.62
CA THR A 225 5.19 7.73 -22.22
C THR A 225 6.55 8.19 -21.70
N LEU A 226 7.17 7.45 -20.78
CA LEU A 226 8.47 7.81 -20.24
C LEU A 226 9.57 7.81 -21.33
N ALA A 227 9.44 6.97 -22.37
CA ALA A 227 10.36 6.94 -23.51
C ALA A 227 10.21 8.20 -24.37
N GLU A 228 8.99 8.68 -24.61
CA GLU A 228 8.76 9.98 -25.27
C GLU A 228 9.32 11.14 -24.46
N LEU A 229 9.16 11.12 -23.13
CA LEU A 229 9.74 12.15 -22.26
C LEU A 229 11.26 12.19 -22.35
N ARG A 230 11.92 11.03 -22.53
CA ARG A 230 13.36 10.97 -22.81
C ARG A 230 13.68 11.54 -24.20
N ASP A 231 12.95 11.11 -25.23
CA ASP A 231 13.21 11.53 -26.62
C ASP A 231 13.01 13.05 -26.80
N ASP A 232 12.09 13.64 -26.04
CA ASP A 232 11.85 15.08 -25.98
C ASP A 232 12.83 15.85 -25.08
N GLY A 233 13.78 15.17 -24.43
CA GLY A 233 14.78 15.77 -23.55
C GLY A 233 14.25 16.22 -22.18
N VAL A 234 13.04 15.81 -21.79
CA VAL A 234 12.50 16.03 -20.43
C VAL A 234 13.20 15.11 -19.41
N LEU A 235 13.56 13.90 -19.83
CA LEU A 235 14.35 12.96 -19.07
C LEU A 235 15.70 12.72 -19.75
N THR A 236 16.76 12.62 -18.95
CA THR A 236 18.07 12.16 -19.44
C THR A 236 18.07 10.64 -19.59
N ASP A 237 18.98 10.10 -20.42
CA ASP A 237 19.19 8.65 -20.55
C ASP A 237 19.53 7.96 -19.22
N ASP A 238 20.21 8.66 -18.30
CA ASP A 238 20.50 8.14 -16.97
C ASP A 238 19.23 8.06 -16.12
N GLN A 239 18.43 9.13 -16.09
CA GLN A 239 17.15 9.13 -15.36
C GLN A 239 16.22 8.03 -15.87
N TRP A 240 16.02 7.94 -17.19
CA TRP A 240 15.22 6.88 -17.81
C TRP A 240 15.68 5.47 -17.42
N ARG A 241 16.99 5.18 -17.48
CA ARG A 241 17.53 3.85 -17.12
C ARG A 241 17.44 3.51 -15.64
N ARG A 242 17.40 4.54 -14.78
CA ARG A 242 17.32 4.37 -13.32
C ARG A 242 15.89 4.33 -12.79
N MET A 243 14.92 4.80 -13.57
CA MET A 243 13.51 4.76 -13.21
C MET A 243 13.03 3.32 -13.06
N VAL A 244 12.73 2.94 -11.83
CA VAL A 244 12.17 1.65 -11.50
C VAL A 244 11.15 1.79 -10.39
N LEU A 245 10.10 0.99 -10.46
CA LEU A 245 9.16 0.78 -9.37
C LEU A 245 9.70 -0.35 -8.49
N PRO A 246 10.10 -0.07 -7.24
CA PRO A 246 10.62 -1.09 -6.33
C PRO A 246 9.46 -1.90 -5.73
N ILE A 247 8.67 -2.56 -6.58
CA ILE A 247 7.48 -3.33 -6.19
C ILE A 247 7.61 -4.78 -6.63
N VAL A 248 7.09 -5.69 -5.81
CA VAL A 248 7.02 -7.13 -6.11
C VAL A 248 5.66 -7.67 -5.67
N GLY A 249 4.96 -8.31 -6.61
CA GLY A 249 3.78 -9.13 -6.33
C GLY A 249 4.23 -10.48 -5.77
N ARG A 250 3.46 -11.04 -4.83
CA ARG A 250 3.74 -12.34 -4.20
C ARG A 250 2.67 -13.35 -4.57
N SER A 251 3.09 -14.60 -4.82
CA SER A 251 2.14 -15.72 -4.96
C SER A 251 1.59 -16.15 -3.60
N ALA A 252 0.52 -16.95 -3.60
CA ALA A 252 0.03 -17.59 -2.38
C ALA A 252 1.14 -18.38 -1.64
N ALA A 253 2.02 -19.04 -2.40
CA ALA A 253 3.14 -19.80 -1.86
C ALA A 253 4.17 -18.89 -1.16
N ASP A 254 4.48 -17.72 -1.74
CA ASP A 254 5.42 -16.76 -1.15
C ASP A 254 4.90 -16.21 0.18
N PHE A 255 3.60 -15.95 0.29
CA PHE A 255 2.99 -15.47 1.53
C PHE A 255 3.09 -16.49 2.66
N VAL A 256 2.85 -17.78 2.37
CA VAL A 256 2.88 -18.84 3.39
C VAL A 256 4.26 -19.40 3.65
N ALA A 257 5.25 -19.11 2.80
CA ALA A 257 6.61 -19.67 2.90
C ALA A 257 7.26 -19.49 4.29
N PRO A 258 7.19 -18.33 4.96
CA PRO A 258 7.77 -18.18 6.31
C PRO A 258 7.14 -19.07 7.38
N PHE A 259 5.89 -19.50 7.18
CA PHE A 259 5.12 -20.30 8.14
C PHE A 259 5.38 -21.80 7.99
N ALA A 260 5.98 -22.25 6.89
CA ALA A 260 6.23 -23.67 6.67
C ALA A 260 7.44 -24.18 7.50
N PRO A 261 7.44 -25.46 7.94
CA PRO A 261 6.33 -26.41 7.89
C PRO A 261 5.41 -26.35 9.12
N SER A 262 5.74 -25.55 10.13
CA SER A 262 5.07 -25.53 11.44
C SER A 262 3.68 -24.88 11.42
N GLY A 263 3.35 -24.14 10.36
CA GLY A 263 2.20 -23.23 10.29
C GLY A 263 2.40 -21.92 11.07
N ARG A 264 3.58 -21.67 11.66
CA ARG A 264 3.80 -20.55 12.57
C ARG A 264 5.18 -19.90 12.39
N TYR A 265 5.21 -18.58 12.31
CA TYR A 265 6.43 -17.76 12.22
C TYR A 265 6.34 -16.58 13.19
N GLU A 266 7.32 -16.41 14.09
CA GLU A 266 7.34 -15.28 15.04
C GLU A 266 6.04 -15.11 15.86
N ARG A 267 5.43 -16.27 16.20
CA ARG A 267 4.11 -16.43 16.85
C ARG A 267 2.90 -16.02 16.02
N LEU A 268 3.09 -15.64 14.76
CA LEU A 268 2.02 -15.40 13.82
C LEU A 268 1.60 -16.71 13.15
N GLU A 269 0.32 -16.83 12.87
CA GLU A 269 -0.27 -17.83 11.98
C GLU A 269 -1.15 -17.13 10.96
N VAL A 270 -1.30 -17.73 9.78
CA VAL A 270 -2.24 -17.28 8.75
C VAL A 270 -3.63 -17.80 9.11
N GLU A 271 -4.56 -16.90 9.43
CA GLU A 271 -5.96 -17.22 9.69
C GLU A 271 -6.79 -17.18 8.41
N HIS A 272 -6.45 -16.29 7.50
CA HIS A 272 -7.05 -16.17 6.18
C HIS A 272 -5.99 -15.76 5.16
N LEU A 273 -6.06 -16.34 3.96
CA LEU A 273 -5.32 -15.92 2.78
C LEU A 273 -6.23 -16.15 1.56
N GLU A 274 -6.45 -15.10 0.79
CA GLU A 274 -7.09 -15.15 -0.51
C GLU A 274 -6.22 -14.40 -1.51
N VAL A 275 -5.99 -15.01 -2.67
CA VAL A 275 -5.44 -14.36 -3.86
C VAL A 275 -6.56 -14.29 -4.89
N PHE A 276 -6.81 -13.10 -5.42
CA PHE A 276 -7.92 -12.86 -6.33
C PHE A 276 -7.56 -11.77 -7.35
N ASP A 277 -8.25 -11.75 -8.49
CA ASP A 277 -8.17 -10.64 -9.44
C ASP A 277 -9.19 -9.56 -9.05
N ALA A 278 -8.70 -8.38 -8.71
CA ALA A 278 -9.55 -7.24 -8.40
C ALA A 278 -10.21 -6.69 -9.67
N GLN A 279 -11.46 -6.25 -9.54
CA GLN A 279 -12.17 -5.63 -10.66
C GLN A 279 -11.49 -4.34 -11.11
N ASP A 280 -11.18 -4.25 -12.41
CA ASP A 280 -10.82 -2.98 -13.04
C ASP A 280 -12.06 -2.08 -13.14
N ARG A 281 -12.24 -1.23 -12.13
CA ARG A 281 -13.40 -0.34 -12.03
C ARG A 281 -13.43 0.71 -13.13
N TYR A 282 -12.27 1.12 -13.63
CA TYR A 282 -12.19 2.10 -14.72
C TYR A 282 -12.70 1.45 -16.00
N TYR A 283 -12.25 0.22 -16.29
CA TYR A 283 -12.74 -0.51 -17.45
C TYR A 283 -14.20 -0.92 -17.33
N ALA A 284 -14.65 -1.33 -16.13
CA ALA A 284 -16.06 -1.63 -15.87
C ALA A 284 -16.97 -0.41 -16.13
N GLN A 285 -16.53 0.79 -15.73
CA GLN A 285 -17.25 2.03 -16.02
C GLN A 285 -17.26 2.34 -17.52
N TYR A 286 -16.11 2.23 -18.19
CA TYR A 286 -15.99 2.39 -19.63
C TYR A 286 -16.92 1.44 -20.41
N ARG A 287 -17.08 0.19 -19.98
CA ARG A 287 -18.02 -0.75 -20.60
C ARG A 287 -19.49 -0.33 -20.51
N VAL A 288 -19.82 0.55 -19.56
CA VAL A 288 -21.18 1.07 -19.36
C VAL A 288 -21.42 2.33 -20.18
N ASP A 289 -20.48 3.29 -20.18
CA ASP A 289 -20.68 4.60 -20.79
C ASP A 289 -19.96 4.82 -22.14
N GLY A 290 -19.00 3.97 -22.49
CA GLY A 290 -18.17 4.10 -23.68
C GLY A 290 -17.19 5.29 -23.64
N ASP A 291 -16.99 5.94 -22.49
CA ASP A 291 -16.16 7.13 -22.37
C ASP A 291 -14.68 6.77 -22.20
N ALA A 292 -14.01 6.58 -23.34
CA ALA A 292 -12.59 6.26 -23.39
C ALA A 292 -11.71 7.39 -22.82
N ALA A 293 -12.15 8.66 -22.93
CA ALA A 293 -11.39 9.79 -22.41
C ALA A 293 -11.41 9.79 -20.87
N ALA A 294 -12.56 9.52 -20.26
CA ALA A 294 -12.68 9.36 -18.81
C ALA A 294 -11.85 8.16 -18.31
N PHE A 295 -11.91 7.01 -19.01
CA PHE A 295 -11.09 5.83 -18.71
C PHE A 295 -9.59 6.17 -18.69
N GLY A 296 -9.10 6.83 -19.75
CA GLY A 296 -7.71 7.26 -19.83
C GLY A 296 -7.33 8.24 -18.72
N ALA A 297 -8.16 9.26 -18.49
CA ALA A 297 -7.93 10.25 -17.45
C ALA A 297 -7.84 9.63 -16.04
N GLN A 298 -8.65 8.62 -15.74
CA GLN A 298 -8.59 7.91 -14.46
C GLN A 298 -7.25 7.18 -14.26
N TRP A 299 -6.75 6.49 -15.30
CA TRP A 299 -5.43 5.85 -15.26
C TRP A 299 -4.27 6.85 -15.18
N GLY A 300 -4.34 7.96 -15.92
CA GLY A 300 -3.36 9.03 -15.85
C GLY A 300 -3.26 9.64 -14.45
N ALA A 301 -4.41 9.98 -13.85
CA ALA A 301 -4.47 10.50 -12.49
C ALA A 301 -3.96 9.50 -11.44
N PHE A 302 -4.28 8.21 -11.61
CA PHE A 302 -3.72 7.15 -10.78
C PHE A 302 -2.18 7.10 -10.88
N CYS A 303 -1.62 7.15 -12.09
CA CYS A 303 -0.18 7.16 -12.28
C CYS A 303 0.50 8.38 -11.64
N ARG A 304 -0.08 9.56 -11.77
CA ARG A 304 0.44 10.77 -11.11
C ARG A 304 0.48 10.62 -9.59
N ALA A 305 -0.60 10.11 -9.00
CA ALA A 305 -0.72 10.05 -7.55
C ALA A 305 0.10 8.91 -6.93
N ALA A 306 0.05 7.71 -7.51
CA ALA A 306 0.58 6.49 -6.90
C ALA A 306 1.91 6.01 -7.50
N VAL A 307 2.19 6.30 -8.77
CA VAL A 307 3.34 5.73 -9.50
C VAL A 307 4.49 6.73 -9.61
N LEU A 308 4.19 7.99 -9.94
CA LEU A 308 5.20 9.03 -10.14
C LEU A 308 6.13 9.23 -8.92
N PRO A 309 5.62 9.32 -7.67
CA PRO A 309 6.51 9.50 -6.52
C PRO A 309 7.55 8.37 -6.38
N ALA A 310 7.16 7.13 -6.68
CA ALA A 310 8.04 5.97 -6.63
C ALA A 310 9.11 6.02 -7.73
N LEU A 311 8.77 6.46 -8.95
CA LEU A 311 9.73 6.67 -10.03
C LEU A 311 10.74 7.78 -9.70
N LEU A 312 10.26 8.91 -9.18
CA LEU A 312 11.12 10.03 -8.82
C LEU A 312 12.03 9.72 -7.62
N ALA A 313 11.62 8.80 -6.75
CA ALA A 313 12.46 8.33 -5.65
C ALA A 313 13.69 7.54 -6.14
N THR A 314 13.60 6.86 -7.28
CA THR A 314 14.71 6.07 -7.86
C THR A 314 15.54 6.86 -8.86
N ALA A 315 14.92 7.82 -9.55
CA ALA A 315 15.55 8.75 -10.48
C ALA A 315 14.98 10.17 -10.31
N PRO A 316 15.66 11.04 -9.53
CA PRO A 316 15.20 12.42 -9.31
C PRO A 316 15.10 13.20 -10.62
N ALA A 317 13.94 13.84 -10.84
CA ALA A 317 13.64 14.75 -11.93
C ALA A 317 12.66 15.82 -11.44
N ASP A 318 12.35 16.82 -12.28
CA ASP A 318 11.34 17.84 -11.93
C ASP A 318 9.94 17.19 -11.82
N PRO A 319 9.35 17.14 -10.61
CA PRO A 319 8.08 16.45 -10.42
C PRO A 319 6.91 17.10 -11.16
N ALA A 320 6.93 18.42 -11.36
CA ALA A 320 5.85 19.12 -12.05
C ALA A 320 5.92 18.83 -13.55
N LEU A 321 7.10 19.02 -14.14
CA LEU A 321 7.31 18.81 -15.57
C LEU A 321 7.08 17.35 -15.97
N VAL A 322 7.67 16.40 -15.23
CA VAL A 322 7.48 14.97 -15.50
C VAL A 322 6.06 14.55 -15.19
N GLY A 323 5.47 15.04 -14.09
CA GLY A 323 4.14 14.63 -13.65
C GLY A 323 3.02 15.02 -14.62
N ASP A 324 3.00 16.26 -15.10
CA ASP A 324 1.98 16.73 -16.05
C ASP A 324 2.05 15.96 -17.36
N ARG A 325 3.26 15.73 -17.89
CA ARG A 325 3.44 15.01 -19.15
C ARG A 325 3.20 13.50 -19.01
N LEU A 326 3.57 12.89 -17.88
CA LEU A 326 3.30 11.49 -17.59
C LEU A 326 1.80 11.22 -17.51
N GLU A 327 1.07 12.05 -16.75
CA GLU A 327 -0.38 11.95 -16.60
C GLU A 327 -1.09 12.04 -17.96
N ALA A 328 -0.78 13.08 -18.74
CA ALA A 328 -1.38 13.30 -20.05
C ALA A 328 -1.03 12.18 -21.04
N GLY A 329 0.23 11.74 -21.08
CA GLY A 329 0.69 10.70 -22.00
C GLY A 329 0.09 9.33 -21.70
N VAL A 330 0.00 8.95 -20.42
CA VAL A 330 -0.68 7.71 -20.01
C VAL A 330 -2.16 7.82 -20.32
N ALA A 331 -2.81 8.94 -20.01
CA ALA A 331 -4.23 9.12 -20.28
C ALA A 331 -4.57 8.98 -21.76
N ALA A 332 -3.79 9.63 -22.64
CA ALA A 332 -3.98 9.54 -24.08
C ALA A 332 -3.85 8.09 -24.61
N ARG A 333 -2.83 7.35 -24.14
CA ARG A 333 -2.59 5.96 -24.55
C ARG A 333 -3.68 5.01 -24.08
N MET A 334 -4.05 5.11 -22.80
CA MET A 334 -5.11 4.28 -22.23
C MET A 334 -6.47 4.56 -22.89
N ALA A 335 -6.74 5.81 -23.28
CA ALA A 335 -7.94 6.18 -24.03
C ALA A 335 -7.94 5.69 -25.50
N ALA A 336 -6.76 5.60 -26.13
CA ALA A 336 -6.65 5.22 -27.54
C ALA A 336 -6.96 3.73 -27.79
N ASP A 337 -6.67 2.87 -26.81
CA ASP A 337 -6.98 1.43 -26.86
C ASP A 337 -7.42 0.93 -25.47
N PRO A 338 -8.68 1.17 -25.05
CA PRO A 338 -9.15 0.76 -23.74
C PRO A 338 -9.19 -0.77 -23.60
N GLN A 339 -8.38 -1.28 -22.67
CA GLN A 339 -8.29 -2.71 -22.36
C GLN A 339 -8.49 -2.95 -20.86
N GLU A 340 -9.13 -4.07 -20.52
CA GLU A 340 -9.24 -4.52 -19.12
C GLU A 340 -7.86 -4.87 -18.58
N SER A 341 -7.48 -4.29 -17.45
CA SER A 341 -6.26 -4.67 -16.75
C SER A 341 -6.54 -5.81 -15.77
N GLN A 342 -5.72 -6.86 -15.81
CA GLN A 342 -5.67 -7.84 -14.73
C GLN A 342 -5.00 -7.19 -13.50
N LEU A 343 -5.64 -7.29 -12.33
CA LEU A 343 -5.19 -6.66 -11.08
C LEU A 343 -5.07 -7.72 -9.96
N PRO A 344 -4.04 -8.59 -9.98
CA PRO A 344 -3.89 -9.63 -8.97
C PRO A 344 -3.60 -9.03 -7.60
N MET A 345 -4.40 -9.40 -6.61
CA MET A 345 -4.37 -8.89 -5.25
C MET A 345 -4.40 -10.04 -4.24
N ALA A 346 -3.90 -9.78 -3.04
CA ALA A 346 -4.03 -10.69 -1.92
C ALA A 346 -4.58 -9.99 -0.68
N GLN A 347 -5.36 -10.73 0.09
CA GLN A 347 -5.82 -10.37 1.43
C GLN A 347 -5.41 -11.45 2.41
N LEU A 348 -4.81 -11.02 3.53
CA LEU A 348 -4.30 -11.89 4.56
C LEU A 348 -4.77 -11.41 5.92
N VAL A 349 -5.25 -12.32 6.76
CA VAL A 349 -5.45 -12.06 8.19
C VAL A 349 -4.47 -12.91 8.97
N LEU A 350 -3.62 -12.25 9.74
CA LEU A 350 -2.62 -12.87 10.61
C LEU A 350 -3.08 -12.80 12.05
N VAL A 351 -2.85 -13.88 12.80
CA VAL A 351 -3.11 -13.95 14.25
C VAL A 351 -1.84 -14.17 15.04
N LYS A 352 -1.63 -13.36 16.08
CA LYS A 352 -0.61 -13.64 17.07
C LYS A 352 -1.10 -14.64 18.12
N ARG A 353 -0.43 -15.79 18.21
CA ARG A 353 -0.65 -16.78 19.25
C ARG A 353 0.10 -16.41 20.54
N PRO A 354 -0.47 -16.71 21.72
CA PRO A 354 0.24 -16.57 22.98
C PRO A 354 1.45 -17.52 23.03
N HIS A 355 2.36 -17.29 23.96
CA HIS A 355 3.36 -18.32 24.27
C HIS A 355 2.64 -19.61 24.67
N PRO A 356 3.14 -20.79 24.27
CA PRO A 356 2.76 -22.02 24.93
C PRO A 356 3.07 -21.82 26.42
N THR A 357 2.04 -21.82 27.26
CA THR A 357 2.25 -21.94 28.70
C THR A 357 2.83 -23.33 28.93
N GLY A 358 4.11 -23.38 29.31
CA GLY A 358 4.78 -24.61 29.71
C GLY A 358 4.26 -25.18 31.02
#